data_AF-A0A9E5HV99-F1
#
_entry.id   AF-A0A9E5HV99-F1
#
_cell.length_a   1.000
_cell.length_b   1.000
_cell.length_c   1.000
_cell.angle_alpha   90.00
_cell.angle_beta   90.00
_cell.angle_gamma   90.00
#
_symmetry.space_group_name_H-M   'P 1'
#
loop_
_entity.id
_entity.type
_entity.pdbx_description
1 polymer ?
#
loop_
_entity_poly.entity_id
_entity_poly.type
_entity_poly.pdbx_seq_one_letter_code
_entity_poly.pdbx_strand_id
1 'polypeptide(L)'
;LYTGGPGNSTSPKEKSFELPITPVAPPAGTNVKIWLYNPEDKTKTLGSTAIFYFTAAINGWVVANGNSDGSLYANWQVGKYQIDTIEPNNNTKDYSRKRYELEVTASGEVLVTGLLPNSQGFFTMTAIKNQPKPTYLPDVACKLADQTSDLRTMVGFPKRDYRLPSNGKINALIIPIDFSDVPGKGKPEEVFTAMTDEMARFFYAQSGGRVQFNFQSLKDWVRAPFLSTAYNLGKWSDGDSNGYYGAALALADPLVDYSLFDVVYVLSPREIPASSIAYGPAFVSRPGDSYSMTNEGLVRNGSISGADAWNAGVSGSAWKWIAHETGHLFGLHDLYTVTPNGPYGSWDIMSLNWTEEALALNSWNRYLQGWLADNQVNCLVREKIEKPIDQVIIPIERDTEGIKSVMVKLTDSKILVLESRRNAGYDSLSEAREGVLVFTVDMTIPSIKGGWSTQRRPGSTMVDYSDAALKAGDIITVEGVRIEVLKRDSNGDQVRISRG
;
A
#
# COMPACT_ATOMS: atom_id res chain seq x y z
N LEU A 1 -3.54 -12.39 21.38
CA LEU A 1 -4.76 -13.04 20.84
C LEU A 1 -5.91 -12.04 20.83
N TYR A 2 -6.70 -12.03 19.76
CA TYR A 2 -7.95 -11.27 19.69
C TYR A 2 -9.06 -12.02 20.42
N THR A 3 -9.80 -11.32 21.27
CA THR A 3 -10.94 -11.88 22.04
C THR A 3 -12.18 -10.98 22.02
N GLY A 4 -12.17 -9.92 21.18
CA GLY A 4 -13.23 -8.91 21.15
C GLY A 4 -14.55 -9.38 20.51
N GLY A 5 -14.56 -10.53 19.83
CA GLY A 5 -15.73 -11.02 19.09
C GLY A 5 -15.99 -10.23 17.81
N PRO A 6 -17.11 -10.49 17.10
CA PRO A 6 -17.50 -9.67 15.96
C PRO A 6 -17.68 -8.21 16.37
N GLY A 7 -17.41 -7.30 15.44
CA GLY A 7 -17.87 -5.92 15.57
C GLY A 7 -19.38 -5.89 15.73
N ASN A 8 -19.90 -4.82 16.34
CA ASN A 8 -21.32 -4.56 16.21
C ASN A 8 -21.60 -4.42 14.71
N SER A 9 -22.46 -5.29 14.19
CA SER A 9 -22.87 -5.43 12.78
C SER A 9 -23.62 -4.21 12.22
N THR A 10 -23.33 -3.04 12.74
CA THR A 10 -23.56 -1.80 12.07
C THR A 10 -22.26 -1.41 11.39
N SER A 11 -22.02 -2.04 10.24
CA SER A 11 -21.76 -1.19 9.07
C SER A 11 -22.85 -0.16 9.18
N PRO A 12 -22.56 1.14 9.32
CA PRO A 12 -23.64 2.10 9.24
C PRO A 12 -24.21 1.90 7.85
N LYS A 13 -25.22 1.03 7.73
CA LYS A 13 -25.95 0.83 6.50
C LYS A 13 -26.54 2.20 6.33
N GLU A 14 -26.01 2.93 5.36
CA GLU A 14 -26.48 4.29 5.17
C GLU A 14 -27.94 4.12 4.79
N LYS A 15 -28.84 4.64 5.64
CA LYS A 15 -30.24 4.63 5.30
C LYS A 15 -30.39 5.56 4.12
N SER A 16 -30.85 5.03 2.99
CA SER A 16 -31.18 5.85 1.84
C SER A 16 -32.13 6.96 2.31
N PHE A 17 -31.81 8.19 1.94
CA PHE A 17 -32.60 9.33 2.39
C PHE A 17 -33.95 9.36 1.68
N GLU A 18 -34.91 10.05 2.30
CA GLU A 18 -36.21 10.27 1.67
C GLU A 18 -36.03 11.18 0.46
N LEU A 19 -36.65 10.81 -0.65
CA LEU A 19 -36.43 11.50 -1.90
C LEU A 19 -36.95 12.95 -1.78
N PRO A 20 -36.19 13.94 -2.28
CA PRO A 20 -36.58 15.35 -2.25
C PRO A 20 -37.72 15.69 -3.23
N ILE A 21 -38.16 14.69 -4.01
CA ILE A 21 -39.16 14.79 -5.07
C ILE A 21 -40.10 13.60 -5.01
N THR A 22 -41.24 13.71 -5.69
CA THR A 22 -42.08 12.57 -6.03
C THR A 22 -41.59 11.97 -7.36
N PRO A 23 -41.01 10.76 -7.38
CA PRO A 23 -40.51 10.17 -8.61
C PRO A 23 -41.65 9.66 -9.50
N VAL A 24 -41.37 9.48 -10.79
CA VAL A 24 -42.24 8.82 -11.76
C VAL A 24 -42.68 7.47 -11.20
N ALA A 25 -43.96 7.11 -11.36
CA ALA A 25 -44.48 5.86 -10.78
C ALA A 25 -43.73 4.62 -11.33
N PRO A 26 -43.34 3.67 -10.46
CA PRO A 26 -42.65 2.46 -10.91
C PRO A 26 -43.58 1.59 -11.77
N PRO A 27 -43.06 0.99 -12.86
CA PRO A 27 -43.80 0.00 -13.64
C PRO A 27 -44.27 -1.19 -12.78
N ALA A 28 -45.36 -1.83 -13.20
CA ALA A 28 -45.84 -3.05 -12.54
C ALA A 28 -44.75 -4.14 -12.54
N GLY A 29 -44.58 -4.81 -11.40
CA GLY A 29 -43.56 -5.87 -11.24
C GLY A 29 -42.14 -5.38 -10.92
N THR A 30 -41.95 -4.08 -10.65
CA THR A 30 -40.66 -3.53 -10.22
C THR A 30 -40.23 -4.13 -8.88
N ASN A 31 -39.04 -4.74 -8.83
CA ASN A 31 -38.40 -5.16 -7.58
C ASN A 31 -37.20 -4.27 -7.19
N VAL A 32 -36.53 -3.65 -8.17
CA VAL A 32 -35.40 -2.75 -7.93
C VAL A 32 -35.84 -1.30 -8.14
N LYS A 33 -35.62 -0.46 -7.13
CA LYS A 33 -35.84 1.00 -7.19
C LYS A 33 -34.57 1.73 -6.77
N ILE A 34 -34.00 2.50 -7.69
CA ILE A 34 -32.77 3.28 -7.45
C ILE A 34 -33.09 4.75 -7.68
N TRP A 35 -32.52 5.64 -6.87
CA TRP A 35 -32.50 7.07 -7.15
C TRP A 35 -31.06 7.58 -7.24
N LEU A 36 -30.69 8.11 -8.40
CA LEU A 36 -29.36 8.62 -8.69
C LEU A 36 -29.24 10.08 -8.29
N TYR A 37 -28.43 10.38 -7.28
CA TYR A 37 -28.30 11.73 -6.71
C TYR A 37 -26.93 12.35 -6.96
N ASN A 38 -26.87 13.69 -6.91
CA ASN A 38 -25.62 14.43 -7.05
C ASN A 38 -24.79 14.35 -5.76
N PRO A 39 -23.51 13.93 -5.81
CA PRO A 39 -22.68 13.75 -4.61
C PRO A 39 -22.43 15.06 -3.83
N GLU A 40 -22.63 16.23 -4.45
CA GLU A 40 -22.45 17.53 -3.81
C GLU A 40 -23.74 18.13 -3.26
N ASP A 41 -24.89 17.65 -3.73
CA ASP A 41 -26.20 18.16 -3.37
C ASP A 41 -27.23 17.03 -3.46
N LYS A 42 -27.51 16.39 -2.32
CA LYS A 42 -28.45 15.26 -2.21
C LYS A 42 -29.88 15.64 -2.63
N THR A 43 -30.20 16.93 -2.82
CA THR A 43 -31.51 17.37 -3.30
C THR A 43 -31.65 17.30 -4.83
N LYS A 44 -30.55 17.09 -5.55
CA LYS A 44 -30.50 17.06 -7.01
C LYS A 44 -30.19 15.66 -7.55
N THR A 45 -30.65 15.40 -8.76
CA THR A 45 -30.30 14.18 -9.49
C THR A 45 -28.82 14.21 -9.89
N LEU A 46 -28.23 13.03 -10.08
CA LEU A 46 -26.83 12.89 -10.48
C LEU A 46 -26.55 13.61 -11.81
N GLY A 47 -27.52 13.73 -12.70
CA GLY A 47 -27.36 14.30 -14.04
C GLY A 47 -27.04 13.25 -15.10
N SER A 48 -26.49 12.10 -14.71
CA SER A 48 -26.57 10.87 -15.51
C SER A 48 -27.86 10.10 -15.15
N THR A 49 -28.64 9.71 -16.14
CA THR A 49 -29.91 8.99 -15.93
C THR A 49 -29.77 7.48 -16.06
N ALA A 50 -28.55 6.94 -16.13
CA ALA A 50 -28.32 5.52 -16.35
C ALA A 50 -27.19 4.97 -15.47
N ILE A 51 -27.17 3.65 -15.34
CA ILE A 51 -26.11 2.87 -14.68
C ILE A 51 -25.60 1.80 -15.65
N PHE A 52 -24.36 1.36 -15.45
CA PHE A 52 -23.92 0.08 -15.96
C PHE A 52 -24.22 -1.00 -14.92
N TYR A 53 -24.68 -2.17 -15.35
CA TYR A 53 -24.78 -3.32 -14.48
C TYR A 53 -24.21 -4.58 -15.13
N PHE A 54 -23.70 -5.48 -14.30
CA PHE A 54 -23.15 -6.77 -14.69
C PHE A 54 -23.80 -7.87 -13.84
N THR A 55 -24.08 -9.01 -14.45
CA THR A 55 -24.45 -10.25 -13.75
C THR A 55 -23.87 -11.45 -14.51
N ALA A 56 -23.64 -12.54 -13.79
CA ALA A 56 -23.07 -13.77 -14.34
C ALA A 56 -23.88 -14.33 -15.53
N ALA A 57 -25.20 -14.13 -15.53
CA ALA A 57 -26.07 -14.58 -16.62
C ALA A 57 -25.85 -13.83 -17.95
N ILE A 58 -25.37 -12.59 -17.91
CA ILE A 58 -25.16 -11.74 -19.10
C ILE A 58 -23.71 -11.84 -19.58
N ASN A 59 -22.76 -12.06 -18.67
CA ASN A 59 -21.32 -12.11 -18.95
C ASN A 59 -20.82 -10.88 -19.74
N GLY A 60 -21.31 -9.69 -19.37
CA GLY A 60 -20.96 -8.41 -19.95
C GLY A 60 -21.66 -7.25 -19.23
N TRP A 61 -21.14 -6.03 -19.42
CA TRP A 61 -21.75 -4.81 -18.85
C TRP A 61 -22.88 -4.31 -19.74
N VAL A 62 -24.04 -4.05 -19.14
CA VAL A 62 -25.25 -3.56 -19.82
C VAL A 62 -25.67 -2.24 -19.22
N VAL A 63 -26.23 -1.35 -20.04
CA VAL A 63 -26.78 -0.08 -19.58
C VAL A 63 -28.23 -0.27 -19.16
N ALA A 64 -28.55 0.10 -17.92
CA ALA A 64 -29.93 0.28 -17.47
C ALA A 64 -30.26 1.78 -17.46
N ASN A 65 -31.25 2.16 -18.28
CA ASN A 65 -31.71 3.54 -18.37
C ASN A 65 -32.78 3.81 -17.30
N GLY A 66 -32.67 4.96 -16.66
CA GLY A 66 -33.65 5.54 -15.76
C GLY A 66 -34.35 6.76 -16.37
N ASN A 67 -35.15 7.41 -15.54
CA ASN A 67 -35.94 8.58 -15.86
C ASN A 67 -35.14 9.87 -15.65
N SER A 68 -35.62 10.97 -16.24
CA SER A 68 -35.02 12.30 -16.10
C SER A 68 -35.04 12.85 -14.68
N ASP A 69 -35.94 12.34 -13.83
CA ASP A 69 -36.04 12.67 -12.41
C ASP A 69 -35.04 11.92 -11.50
N GLY A 70 -34.14 11.13 -12.10
CA GLY A 70 -33.11 10.35 -11.42
C GLY A 70 -33.58 8.99 -10.90
N SER A 71 -34.87 8.65 -11.02
CA SER A 71 -35.38 7.32 -10.66
C SER A 71 -35.00 6.29 -11.72
N LEU A 72 -34.66 5.08 -11.29
CA LEU A 72 -34.42 3.93 -12.14
C LEU A 72 -35.16 2.73 -11.58
N TYR A 73 -35.92 2.07 -12.45
CA TYR A 73 -36.71 0.89 -12.10
C TYR A 73 -36.26 -0.30 -12.91
N ALA A 74 -36.18 -1.45 -12.25
CA ALA A 74 -35.95 -2.71 -12.92
C ALA A 74 -36.73 -3.86 -12.27
N ASN A 75 -36.91 -4.92 -13.06
CA ASN A 75 -37.38 -6.21 -12.59
C ASN A 75 -36.29 -7.24 -12.85
N TRP A 76 -35.35 -7.35 -11.92
CA TRP A 76 -34.18 -8.21 -12.04
C TRP A 76 -34.42 -9.60 -11.47
N GLN A 77 -33.87 -10.61 -12.12
CA GLN A 77 -33.99 -12.02 -11.70
C GLN A 77 -33.14 -12.29 -10.45
N VAL A 78 -33.45 -13.37 -9.74
CA VAL A 78 -32.66 -13.86 -8.59
C VAL A 78 -31.18 -13.98 -8.99
N GLY A 79 -30.29 -13.42 -8.18
CA GLY A 79 -28.85 -13.44 -8.43
C GLY A 79 -28.13 -12.19 -7.95
N LYS A 80 -26.81 -12.18 -8.18
CA LYS A 80 -25.93 -11.07 -7.81
C LYS A 80 -25.65 -10.15 -9.00
N TYR A 81 -25.56 -8.87 -8.70
CA TYR A 81 -25.38 -7.78 -9.64
C TYR A 81 -24.29 -6.85 -9.15
N GLN A 82 -23.42 -6.43 -10.06
CA GLN A 82 -22.53 -5.28 -9.86
C GLN A 82 -23.11 -4.10 -10.61
N ILE A 83 -23.15 -2.93 -9.99
CA ILE A 83 -23.68 -1.70 -10.55
C ILE A 83 -22.60 -0.64 -10.51
N ASP A 84 -22.29 -0.04 -11.65
CA ASP A 84 -21.45 1.16 -11.71
C ASP A 84 -22.32 2.37 -12.09
N THR A 85 -22.28 3.41 -11.25
CA THR A 85 -22.89 4.70 -11.62
C THR A 85 -22.16 5.32 -12.79
N ILE A 86 -22.86 6.09 -13.62
CA ILE A 86 -22.24 6.87 -14.69
C ILE A 86 -21.84 8.24 -14.17
N GLU A 87 -20.75 8.79 -14.68
CA GLU A 87 -20.27 10.12 -14.32
C GLU A 87 -21.30 11.20 -14.71
N PRO A 88 -21.59 12.16 -13.83
CA PRO A 88 -22.57 13.20 -14.07
C PRO A 88 -22.17 14.05 -15.28
N ASN A 89 -23.07 14.20 -16.25
CA ASN A 89 -22.84 14.97 -17.49
C ASN A 89 -21.53 14.58 -18.23
N ASN A 90 -21.11 13.31 -18.16
CA ASN A 90 -19.83 12.83 -18.70
C ASN A 90 -18.59 13.55 -18.14
N ASN A 91 -18.67 14.18 -16.95
CA ASN A 91 -17.54 14.85 -16.31
C ASN A 91 -16.64 13.82 -15.59
N THR A 92 -15.77 13.15 -16.34
CA THR A 92 -14.78 12.20 -15.82
C THR A 92 -13.58 12.86 -15.13
N LYS A 93 -13.46 14.20 -15.22
CA LYS A 93 -12.41 14.95 -14.54
C LYS A 93 -12.72 15.08 -13.05
N ASP A 94 -13.93 15.52 -12.74
CA ASP A 94 -14.32 15.85 -11.37
C ASP A 94 -15.05 14.71 -10.65
N TYR A 95 -15.44 13.65 -11.38
CA TYR A 95 -16.15 12.50 -10.81
C TYR A 95 -15.63 11.17 -11.33
N SER A 96 -15.68 10.16 -10.47
CA SER A 96 -15.43 8.75 -10.81
C SER A 96 -16.69 7.92 -10.58
N ARG A 97 -16.83 6.81 -11.32
CA ARG A 97 -17.91 5.83 -11.07
C ARG A 97 -17.80 5.26 -9.67
N LYS A 98 -18.94 5.01 -9.03
CA LYS A 98 -19.01 4.25 -7.78
C LYS A 98 -19.65 2.90 -8.08
N ARG A 99 -18.99 1.84 -7.59
CA ARG A 99 -19.53 0.48 -7.65
C ARG A 99 -20.44 0.21 -6.46
N TYR A 100 -21.56 -0.45 -6.72
CA TYR A 100 -22.47 -1.01 -5.74
C TYR A 100 -22.67 -2.49 -6.04
N GLU A 101 -22.90 -3.28 -5.00
CA GLU A 101 -23.23 -4.69 -5.12
C GLU A 101 -24.67 -4.90 -4.65
N LEU A 102 -25.45 -5.57 -5.48
CA LEU A 102 -26.86 -5.82 -5.27
C LEU A 102 -27.13 -7.32 -5.41
N GLU A 103 -27.94 -7.86 -4.52
CA GLU A 103 -28.46 -9.23 -4.61
C GLU A 103 -29.99 -9.21 -4.64
N VAL A 104 -30.57 -9.93 -5.60
CA VAL A 104 -31.98 -10.28 -5.59
C VAL A 104 -32.09 -11.69 -5.01
N THR A 105 -32.70 -11.81 -3.83
CA THR A 105 -32.81 -13.08 -3.11
C THR A 105 -33.85 -14.00 -3.74
N ALA A 106 -33.89 -15.26 -3.31
CA ALA A 106 -34.89 -16.22 -3.76
C ALA A 106 -36.35 -15.81 -3.43
N SER A 107 -36.56 -14.96 -2.41
CA SER A 107 -37.87 -14.39 -2.09
C SER A 107 -38.22 -13.14 -2.91
N GLY A 108 -37.31 -12.69 -3.79
CA GLY A 108 -37.46 -11.46 -4.58
C GLY A 108 -37.10 -10.18 -3.82
N GLU A 109 -36.56 -10.29 -2.60
CA GLU A 109 -36.06 -9.16 -1.83
C GLU A 109 -34.77 -8.62 -2.45
N VAL A 110 -34.62 -7.30 -2.46
CA VAL A 110 -33.42 -6.62 -2.97
C VAL A 110 -32.55 -6.17 -1.81
N LEU A 111 -31.31 -6.66 -1.79
CA LEU A 111 -30.30 -6.30 -0.81
C LEU A 111 -29.19 -5.54 -1.52
N VAL A 112 -28.77 -4.39 -0.98
CA VAL A 112 -27.61 -3.63 -1.47
C VAL A 112 -26.56 -3.59 -0.38
N THR A 113 -25.35 -4.02 -0.69
CA THR A 113 -24.24 -4.04 0.28
C THR A 113 -24.01 -2.63 0.84
N GLY A 114 -24.11 -2.49 2.16
CA GLY A 114 -23.89 -1.23 2.88
C GLY A 114 -25.01 -0.17 2.80
N LEU A 115 -26.17 -0.48 2.21
CA LEU A 115 -27.24 0.51 2.01
C LEU A 115 -28.61 -0.07 2.41
N LEU A 116 -29.41 0.68 3.18
CA LEU A 116 -30.81 0.34 3.45
C LEU A 116 -31.74 1.15 2.54
N PRO A 117 -32.89 0.59 2.12
CA PRO A 117 -33.86 1.36 1.37
C PRO A 117 -34.52 2.44 2.25
N ASN A 118 -35.03 3.49 1.62
CA ASN A 118 -35.84 4.49 2.27
C ASN A 118 -37.28 4.00 2.49
N SER A 119 -38.16 4.85 3.03
CA SER A 119 -39.56 4.48 3.34
C SER A 119 -40.38 4.01 2.12
N GLN A 120 -39.96 4.38 0.91
CA GLN A 120 -40.62 4.03 -0.36
C GLN A 120 -39.95 2.85 -1.09
N GLY A 121 -38.92 2.25 -0.48
CA GLY A 121 -38.18 1.12 -1.04
C GLY A 121 -37.05 1.51 -2.00
N PHE A 122 -36.64 2.79 -2.04
CA PHE A 122 -35.55 3.22 -2.91
C PHE A 122 -34.18 3.09 -2.27
N PHE A 123 -33.21 2.70 -3.08
CA PHE A 123 -31.79 2.80 -2.79
C PHE A 123 -31.22 4.07 -3.43
N THR A 124 -30.72 5.01 -2.62
CA THR A 124 -30.11 6.25 -3.14
C THR A 124 -28.63 6.02 -3.45
N MET A 125 -28.25 6.14 -4.74
CA MET A 125 -26.90 5.88 -5.23
C MET A 125 -26.30 7.15 -5.87
N THR A 126 -24.99 7.30 -5.77
CA THR A 126 -24.23 8.44 -6.33
C THR A 126 -22.90 8.00 -6.92
N ALA A 127 -22.31 8.82 -7.79
CA ALA A 127 -20.91 8.77 -8.19
C ALA A 127 -19.96 9.33 -7.09
N ILE A 128 -18.66 9.12 -7.25
CA ILE A 128 -17.62 9.66 -6.37
C ILE A 128 -17.21 11.05 -6.88
N LYS A 129 -17.27 12.08 -6.02
CA LYS A 129 -16.62 13.35 -6.32
C LYS A 129 -15.11 13.21 -6.10
N ASN A 130 -14.34 13.47 -7.15
CA ASN A 130 -12.89 13.49 -7.08
C ASN A 130 -12.49 14.70 -6.22
N GLN A 131 -11.75 14.46 -5.14
CA GLN A 131 -11.16 15.55 -4.37
C GLN A 131 -10.07 16.20 -5.23
N PRO A 132 -10.02 17.55 -5.32
CA PRO A 132 -8.92 18.22 -5.98
C PRO A 132 -7.61 17.76 -5.33
N LYS A 133 -6.68 17.22 -6.12
CA LYS A 133 -5.37 16.80 -5.64
C LYS A 133 -4.74 18.01 -4.92
N PRO A 134 -4.50 17.97 -3.60
CA PRO A 134 -3.87 19.09 -2.91
C PRO A 134 -2.55 19.40 -3.63
N THR A 135 -2.36 20.64 -4.07
CA THR A 135 -1.06 21.06 -4.60
C THR A 135 -0.14 21.16 -3.40
N TYR A 136 0.66 20.11 -3.19
CA TYR A 136 1.67 20.11 -2.17
C TYR A 136 2.71 21.19 -2.47
N LEU A 137 2.88 22.11 -1.52
CA LEU A 137 3.88 23.16 -1.56
C LEU A 137 4.99 22.77 -0.57
N PRO A 138 6.19 22.42 -1.03
CA PRO A 138 7.27 22.04 -0.14
C PRO A 138 7.71 23.19 0.75
N ASP A 139 7.76 22.94 2.06
CA ASP A 139 8.32 23.83 3.08
C ASP A 139 9.85 23.78 3.14
N VAL A 140 10.43 22.65 2.71
CA VAL A 140 11.86 22.38 2.63
C VAL A 140 12.22 22.00 1.19
N ALA A 141 13.31 22.55 0.66
CA ALA A 141 13.69 22.39 -0.75
C ALA A 141 13.84 20.92 -1.19
N CYS A 142 14.27 20.03 -0.29
CA CYS A 142 14.50 18.61 -0.59
C CYS A 142 13.23 17.75 -0.51
N LYS A 143 12.11 18.27 -0.01
CA LYS A 143 10.85 17.52 -0.02
C LYS A 143 10.18 17.63 -1.40
N LEU A 144 10.75 16.96 -2.41
CA LEU A 144 10.21 17.02 -3.77
C LEU A 144 8.84 16.36 -3.85
N ALA A 145 7.94 16.96 -4.62
CA ALA A 145 6.58 16.47 -4.79
C ALA A 145 6.56 15.17 -5.61
N ASP A 146 5.67 14.25 -5.26
CA ASP A 146 5.40 13.07 -6.06
C ASP A 146 4.75 13.45 -7.40
N GLN A 147 5.36 13.05 -8.52
CA GLN A 147 4.91 13.36 -9.87
C GLN A 147 4.43 12.12 -10.63
N THR A 148 4.28 10.98 -9.95
CA THR A 148 3.72 9.76 -10.52
C THR A 148 2.19 9.82 -10.57
N SER A 149 1.61 9.02 -11.46
CA SER A 149 0.17 8.88 -11.62
C SER A 149 -0.44 7.81 -10.71
N ASP A 150 0.33 6.81 -10.28
CA ASP A 150 -0.16 5.77 -9.37
C ASP A 150 -0.14 6.27 -7.93
N LEU A 151 -1.32 6.44 -7.35
CA LEU A 151 -1.44 6.87 -5.96
C LEU A 151 -1.26 5.69 -4.96
N ARG A 152 -1.14 4.45 -5.45
CA ARG A 152 -0.97 3.23 -4.61
C ARG A 152 0.42 3.10 -3.99
N THR A 153 1.38 3.93 -4.36
CA THR A 153 2.64 4.10 -3.64
C THR A 153 3.04 5.57 -3.74
N MET A 154 4.19 5.95 -3.19
CA MET A 154 4.76 7.28 -3.35
C MET A 154 6.29 7.26 -3.43
N VAL A 155 6.81 8.06 -4.36
CA VAL A 155 8.24 8.35 -4.53
C VAL A 155 8.61 9.70 -3.93
N GLY A 156 7.63 10.58 -3.77
CA GLY A 156 7.79 11.95 -3.27
C GLY A 156 6.73 12.35 -2.25
N PHE A 157 6.76 13.62 -1.85
CA PHE A 157 5.83 14.20 -0.88
C PHE A 157 4.51 14.67 -1.53
N PRO A 158 3.41 14.78 -0.76
CA PRO A 158 3.27 14.39 0.63
C PRO A 158 2.95 12.90 0.74
N LYS A 159 3.17 12.34 1.93
CA LYS A 159 2.65 11.02 2.25
C LYS A 159 1.14 10.98 2.05
N ARG A 160 0.65 9.90 1.43
CA ARG A 160 -0.79 9.69 1.23
C ARG A 160 -1.47 9.41 2.59
N ASP A 161 -2.61 10.04 2.80
CA ASP A 161 -3.39 10.02 4.05
C ASP A 161 -4.04 8.67 4.36
N TYR A 162 -4.36 7.87 3.34
CA TYR A 162 -4.92 6.52 3.50
C TYR A 162 -3.86 5.41 3.73
N ARG A 163 -2.60 5.78 3.97
CA ARG A 163 -1.52 4.84 4.35
C ARG A 163 -1.48 4.59 5.84
N LEU A 164 -0.81 3.52 6.23
CA LEU A 164 -0.45 3.30 7.63
C LEU A 164 0.19 4.55 8.24
N PRO A 165 -0.22 4.98 9.45
CA PRO A 165 0.33 6.16 10.10
C PRO A 165 1.81 5.97 10.38
N SER A 166 2.63 6.98 10.09
CA SER A 166 4.09 6.91 10.27
C SER A 166 4.55 7.14 11.72
N ASN A 167 3.61 7.27 12.66
CA ASN A 167 3.89 7.50 14.06
C ASN A 167 2.75 6.92 14.93
N GLY A 168 3.11 6.47 16.12
CA GLY A 168 2.20 5.89 17.09
C GLY A 168 2.08 4.37 16.96
N LYS A 169 1.01 3.85 17.55
CA LYS A 169 0.71 2.44 17.63
C LYS A 169 -0.17 2.02 16.45
N ILE A 170 0.28 1.04 15.68
CA ILE A 170 -0.48 0.41 14.59
C ILE A 170 -1.11 -0.87 15.13
N ASN A 171 -2.42 -0.95 15.13
CA ASN A 171 -3.15 -2.16 15.51
C ASN A 171 -3.27 -3.07 14.29
N ALA A 172 -2.70 -4.26 14.39
CA ALA A 172 -2.62 -5.21 13.29
C ALA A 172 -3.38 -6.50 13.63
N LEU A 173 -4.26 -6.93 12.73
CA LEU A 173 -4.96 -8.21 12.84
C LEU A 173 -4.27 -9.27 11.99
N ILE A 174 -4.12 -10.48 12.53
CA ILE A 174 -3.78 -11.68 11.80
C ILE A 174 -5.03 -12.55 11.70
N ILE A 175 -5.43 -12.85 10.47
CA ILE A 175 -6.42 -13.87 10.13
C ILE A 175 -5.64 -15.10 9.65
N PRO A 176 -5.45 -16.12 10.51
CA PRO A 176 -4.86 -17.38 10.09
C PRO A 176 -5.89 -18.18 9.31
N ILE A 177 -5.69 -18.37 8.01
CA ILE A 177 -6.63 -19.07 7.13
C ILE A 177 -6.08 -20.45 6.75
N ASP A 178 -6.94 -21.46 6.69
CA ASP A 178 -6.57 -22.79 6.19
C ASP A 178 -7.64 -23.38 5.27
N PHE A 179 -7.32 -24.53 4.67
CA PHE A 179 -8.14 -25.16 3.63
C PHE A 179 -8.33 -26.65 3.91
N SER A 180 -9.32 -27.28 3.29
CA SER A 180 -9.51 -28.73 3.43
C SER A 180 -8.38 -29.55 2.81
N ASP A 181 -7.77 -29.05 1.74
CA ASP A 181 -6.62 -29.65 1.04
C ASP A 181 -5.27 -29.26 1.65
N VAL A 182 -5.22 -28.15 2.39
CA VAL A 182 -4.04 -27.66 3.12
C VAL A 182 -4.46 -27.25 4.53
N PRO A 183 -4.66 -28.22 5.45
CA PRO A 183 -5.09 -27.91 6.81
C PRO A 183 -3.96 -27.24 7.59
N GLY A 184 -4.33 -26.23 8.39
CA GLY A 184 -3.42 -25.53 9.28
C GLY A 184 -2.90 -26.46 10.37
N LYS A 185 -1.62 -26.33 10.71
CA LYS A 185 -0.98 -27.12 11.77
C LYS A 185 -0.49 -26.23 12.90
N GLY A 186 -0.61 -26.73 14.13
CA GLY A 186 -0.24 -25.99 15.33
C GLY A 186 -1.21 -24.84 15.61
N LYS A 187 -0.93 -24.08 16.69
CA LYS A 187 -1.70 -22.88 16.99
C LYS A 187 -1.21 -21.72 16.12
N PRO A 188 -2.10 -20.95 15.49
CA PRO A 188 -1.73 -19.77 14.71
C PRO A 188 -0.74 -18.84 15.41
N GLU A 189 -0.98 -18.54 16.69
CA GLU A 189 -0.07 -17.66 17.46
C GLU A 189 1.36 -18.21 17.47
N GLU A 190 1.56 -19.51 17.67
CA GLU A 190 2.89 -20.13 17.71
C GLU A 190 3.55 -20.13 16.33
N VAL A 191 2.76 -20.28 15.27
CA VAL A 191 3.23 -20.29 13.88
C VAL A 191 3.70 -18.91 13.41
N PHE A 192 2.93 -17.86 13.73
CA PHE A 192 3.16 -16.52 13.17
C PHE A 192 3.92 -15.57 14.10
N THR A 193 4.09 -15.87 15.40
CA THR A 193 4.74 -14.95 16.35
C THR A 193 6.13 -14.52 15.89
N ALA A 194 7.00 -15.45 15.46
CA ALA A 194 8.35 -15.09 15.04
C ALA A 194 8.36 -14.17 13.80
N MET A 195 7.40 -14.36 12.89
CA MET A 195 7.22 -13.51 11.71
C MET A 195 6.82 -12.09 12.13
N THR A 196 5.83 -11.95 13.01
CA THR A 196 5.29 -10.64 13.38
C THR A 196 6.15 -9.89 14.39
N ASP A 197 6.78 -10.59 15.32
CA ASP A 197 7.72 -10.00 16.28
C ASP A 197 8.90 -9.33 15.58
N GLU A 198 9.51 -10.01 14.61
CA GLU A 198 10.69 -9.47 13.96
C GLU A 198 10.34 -8.33 13.00
N MET A 199 9.17 -8.40 12.35
CA MET A 199 8.65 -7.26 11.58
C MET A 199 8.35 -6.05 12.47
N ALA A 200 7.78 -6.26 13.66
CA ALA A 200 7.54 -5.18 14.62
C ALA A 200 8.86 -4.53 15.06
N ARG A 201 9.89 -5.33 15.38
CA ARG A 201 11.24 -4.83 15.71
C ARG A 201 11.86 -4.07 14.55
N PHE A 202 11.70 -4.58 13.32
CA PHE A 202 12.21 -3.94 12.12
C PHE A 202 11.66 -2.51 12.00
N PHE A 203 10.34 -2.33 11.93
CA PHE A 203 9.76 -0.99 11.78
C PHE A 203 9.97 -0.10 13.01
N TYR A 204 10.05 -0.66 14.22
CA TYR A 204 10.45 0.11 15.40
C TYR A 204 11.86 0.70 15.21
N ALA A 205 12.82 -0.10 14.77
CA ALA A 205 14.18 0.36 14.52
C ALA A 205 14.26 1.34 13.33
N GLN A 206 13.63 1.02 12.19
CA GLN A 206 13.67 1.88 11.00
C GLN A 206 13.02 3.26 11.24
N SER A 207 12.03 3.32 12.13
CA SER A 207 11.30 4.55 12.46
C SER A 207 11.93 5.37 13.60
N GLY A 208 13.03 4.90 14.21
CA GLY A 208 13.60 5.52 15.41
C GLY A 208 12.62 5.52 16.58
N GLY A 209 11.91 4.40 16.78
CA GLY A 209 10.94 4.20 17.86
C GLY A 209 9.58 4.88 17.69
N ARG A 210 9.33 5.57 16.56
CA ARG A 210 8.07 6.28 16.29
C ARG A 210 6.91 5.35 15.99
N VAL A 211 7.16 4.20 15.39
CA VAL A 211 6.14 3.21 15.04
C VAL A 211 6.25 1.99 15.95
N GLN A 212 5.12 1.57 16.51
CA GLN A 212 5.00 0.32 17.25
C GLN A 212 3.83 -0.50 16.71
N PHE A 213 4.06 -1.79 16.42
CA PHE A 213 3.00 -2.69 16.01
C PHE A 213 2.38 -3.40 17.22
N ASN A 214 1.07 -3.54 17.19
CA ASN A 214 0.27 -4.28 18.15
C ASN A 214 -0.50 -5.38 17.43
N PHE A 215 0.14 -6.53 17.32
CA PHE A 215 -0.45 -7.68 16.66
C PHE A 215 -1.46 -8.39 17.55
N GLN A 216 -2.61 -8.70 16.97
CA GLN A 216 -3.57 -9.63 17.52
C GLN A 216 -3.89 -10.67 16.46
N SER A 217 -3.85 -11.95 16.82
CA SER A 217 -4.28 -13.05 15.97
C SER A 217 -5.61 -13.60 16.45
N LEU A 218 -6.46 -14.04 15.51
CA LEU A 218 -7.50 -15.00 15.86
C LEU A 218 -6.85 -16.26 16.44
N LYS A 219 -7.54 -16.87 17.40
CA LYS A 219 -7.02 -18.02 18.16
C LYS A 219 -6.89 -19.28 17.30
N ASP A 220 -7.91 -19.52 16.48
CA ASP A 220 -8.06 -20.75 15.70
C ASP A 220 -7.96 -20.42 14.21
N TRP A 221 -7.59 -21.42 13.40
CA TRP A 221 -7.59 -21.31 11.95
C TRP A 221 -9.00 -21.07 11.42
N VAL A 222 -9.17 -20.07 10.55
CA VAL A 222 -10.40 -19.79 9.83
C VAL A 222 -10.45 -20.72 8.61
N ARG A 223 -11.29 -21.75 8.68
CA ARG A 223 -11.43 -22.74 7.61
C ARG A 223 -12.17 -22.15 6.41
N ALA A 224 -11.49 -22.04 5.28
CA ALA A 224 -12.11 -21.68 4.01
C ALA A 224 -13.06 -22.79 3.52
N PRO A 225 -14.25 -22.46 2.98
CA PRO A 225 -15.17 -23.41 2.37
C PRO A 225 -14.79 -23.76 0.92
N PHE A 226 -13.61 -23.34 0.47
CA PHE A 226 -13.05 -23.59 -0.86
C PHE A 226 -11.62 -24.13 -0.74
N LEU A 227 -11.11 -24.71 -1.82
CA LEU A 227 -9.74 -25.24 -1.88
C LEU A 227 -8.71 -24.12 -2.01
N SER A 228 -7.47 -24.39 -1.62
CA SER A 228 -6.35 -23.45 -1.74
C SER A 228 -6.11 -22.94 -3.17
N THR A 229 -6.57 -23.69 -4.18
CA THR A 229 -6.43 -23.37 -5.61
C THR A 229 -7.56 -22.54 -6.19
N ALA A 230 -8.63 -22.25 -5.44
CA ALA A 230 -9.88 -21.68 -5.97
C ALA A 230 -9.70 -20.33 -6.69
N TYR A 231 -8.69 -19.54 -6.30
CA TYR A 231 -8.40 -18.21 -6.85
C TYR A 231 -7.24 -18.19 -7.84
N ASN A 232 -6.70 -19.36 -8.23
CA ASN A 232 -5.64 -19.52 -9.22
C ASN A 232 -4.33 -18.75 -8.91
N LEU A 233 -3.97 -18.63 -7.64
CA LEU A 233 -2.78 -17.90 -7.17
C LEU A 233 -1.48 -18.72 -7.23
N GLY A 234 -1.50 -19.90 -7.86
CA GLY A 234 -0.36 -20.82 -7.93
C GLY A 234 0.79 -20.39 -8.85
N LYS A 235 0.69 -19.20 -9.46
CA LYS A 235 1.69 -18.58 -10.31
C LYS A 235 1.86 -17.12 -9.92
N TRP A 236 3.10 -16.62 -10.00
CA TRP A 236 3.42 -15.26 -9.62
C TRP A 236 2.64 -14.23 -10.46
N SER A 237 1.99 -13.26 -9.80
CA SER A 237 1.19 -12.20 -10.44
C SER A 237 0.01 -12.68 -11.30
N ASP A 238 -0.52 -13.87 -11.04
CA ASP A 238 -1.67 -14.46 -11.74
C ASP A 238 -2.84 -14.71 -10.77
N GLY A 239 -4.04 -14.94 -11.30
CA GLY A 239 -5.23 -15.25 -10.51
C GLY A 239 -5.92 -14.02 -9.89
N ASP A 240 -6.83 -14.26 -8.94
CA ASP A 240 -7.69 -13.26 -8.32
C ASP A 240 -7.35 -13.05 -6.84
N SER A 241 -6.27 -12.30 -6.59
CA SER A 241 -5.80 -12.03 -5.23
C SER A 241 -6.76 -11.12 -4.45
N ASN A 242 -7.45 -10.20 -5.13
CA ASN A 242 -8.46 -9.32 -4.52
C ASN A 242 -9.67 -10.13 -4.05
N GLY A 243 -10.19 -11.02 -4.90
CA GLY A 243 -11.30 -11.91 -4.54
C GLY A 243 -10.95 -12.85 -3.40
N TYR A 244 -9.72 -13.38 -3.36
CA TYR A 244 -9.25 -14.21 -2.25
C TYR A 244 -9.17 -13.43 -0.93
N TYR A 245 -8.56 -12.24 -0.96
CA TYR A 245 -8.48 -11.37 0.22
C TYR A 245 -9.87 -11.00 0.74
N GLY A 246 -10.79 -10.62 -0.14
CA GLY A 246 -12.17 -10.30 0.24
C GLY A 246 -12.94 -11.48 0.81
N ALA A 247 -12.76 -12.67 0.25
CA ALA A 247 -13.37 -13.88 0.80
C ALA A 247 -12.83 -14.21 2.19
N ALA A 248 -11.52 -14.06 2.42
CA ALA A 248 -10.92 -14.25 3.74
C ALA A 248 -11.44 -13.24 4.75
N LEU A 249 -11.58 -11.96 4.37
CA LEU A 249 -12.18 -10.93 5.22
C LEU A 249 -13.63 -11.30 5.59
N ALA A 250 -14.45 -11.68 4.61
CA ALA A 250 -15.84 -12.06 4.82
C ALA A 250 -16.00 -13.30 5.72
N LEU A 251 -15.07 -14.25 5.67
CA LEU A 251 -15.08 -15.43 6.54
C LEU A 251 -14.75 -15.10 8.00
N ALA A 252 -13.85 -14.13 8.22
CA ALA A 252 -13.43 -13.71 9.56
C ALA A 252 -14.33 -12.61 10.16
N ASP A 253 -15.14 -11.92 9.35
CA ASP A 253 -16.05 -10.85 9.77
C ASP A 253 -16.98 -11.22 10.95
N PRO A 254 -17.58 -12.44 11.03
CA PRO A 254 -18.35 -12.85 12.21
C PRO A 254 -17.53 -13.08 13.48
N LEU A 255 -16.20 -12.99 13.39
CA LEU A 255 -15.25 -13.30 14.47
C LEU A 255 -14.49 -12.07 14.96
N VAL A 256 -14.52 -10.95 14.23
CA VAL A 256 -13.66 -9.79 14.48
C VAL A 256 -14.38 -8.47 14.26
N ASP A 257 -13.99 -7.44 15.02
CA ASP A 257 -14.35 -6.04 14.78
C ASP A 257 -13.22 -5.39 13.99
N TYR A 258 -13.40 -5.22 12.68
CA TYR A 258 -12.36 -4.63 11.83
C TYR A 258 -12.09 -3.15 12.14
N SER A 259 -13.00 -2.43 12.80
CA SER A 259 -12.82 -1.02 13.14
C SER A 259 -11.67 -0.78 14.14
N LEU A 260 -11.22 -1.83 14.83
CA LEU A 260 -10.14 -1.80 15.81
C LEU A 260 -8.74 -1.89 15.19
N PHE A 261 -8.64 -2.12 13.87
CA PHE A 261 -7.38 -2.45 13.21
C PHE A 261 -7.05 -1.50 12.05
N ASP A 262 -5.80 -1.07 12.01
CA ASP A 262 -5.25 -0.23 10.95
C ASP A 262 -4.82 -1.06 9.72
N VAL A 263 -4.54 -2.36 9.95
CA VAL A 263 -4.08 -3.33 8.94
C VAL A 263 -4.54 -4.75 9.25
N VAL A 264 -4.85 -5.53 8.21
CA VAL A 264 -5.24 -6.94 8.30
C VAL A 264 -4.35 -7.82 7.42
N TYR A 265 -3.69 -8.80 8.04
CA TYR A 265 -2.89 -9.82 7.37
C TYR A 265 -3.64 -11.15 7.35
N VAL A 266 -3.88 -11.70 6.15
CA VAL A 266 -4.45 -13.03 5.95
C VAL A 266 -3.30 -13.99 5.69
N LEU A 267 -2.98 -14.83 6.66
CA LEU A 267 -1.78 -15.66 6.62
C LEU A 267 -2.11 -17.13 6.41
N SER A 268 -1.57 -17.69 5.32
CA SER A 268 -1.68 -19.08 4.92
C SER A 268 -0.81 -20.01 5.80
N PRO A 269 -1.13 -21.32 5.89
CA PRO A 269 -0.32 -22.29 6.61
C PRO A 269 1.09 -22.38 6.03
N ARG A 270 2.07 -22.78 6.85
CA ARG A 270 3.46 -22.98 6.42
C ARG A 270 3.58 -24.01 5.29
N GLU A 271 2.66 -24.96 5.26
CA GLU A 271 2.57 -26.03 4.26
C GLU A 271 1.95 -25.61 2.93
N ILE A 272 1.50 -24.36 2.76
CA ILE A 272 0.86 -23.91 1.53
C ILE A 272 1.80 -24.15 0.33
N PRO A 273 1.42 -25.01 -0.64
CA PRO A 273 2.28 -25.30 -1.77
C PRO A 273 2.25 -24.12 -2.74
N ALA A 274 3.40 -23.78 -3.31
CA ALA A 274 3.50 -22.70 -4.30
C ALA A 274 2.57 -22.91 -5.51
N SER A 275 2.25 -24.16 -5.86
CA SER A 275 1.28 -24.48 -6.92
C SER A 275 -0.17 -24.09 -6.59
N SER A 276 -0.48 -23.73 -5.36
CA SER A 276 -1.81 -23.27 -4.91
C SER A 276 -1.84 -21.75 -4.69
N ILE A 277 -0.94 -21.24 -3.85
CA ILE A 277 -0.74 -19.82 -3.58
C ILE A 277 0.77 -19.58 -3.55
N ALA A 278 1.32 -19.07 -4.66
CA ALA A 278 2.75 -18.86 -4.84
C ALA A 278 3.26 -17.60 -4.14
N TYR A 279 2.42 -16.58 -4.05
CA TYR A 279 2.83 -15.21 -3.70
C TYR A 279 1.80 -14.47 -2.86
N GLY A 280 2.25 -13.45 -2.14
CA GLY A 280 1.41 -12.67 -1.24
C GLY A 280 1.57 -11.15 -1.36
N PRO A 281 0.72 -10.45 -2.13
CA PRO A 281 0.83 -8.99 -2.30
C PRO A 281 0.21 -8.19 -1.15
N ALA A 282 0.63 -6.94 -1.03
CA ALA A 282 -0.04 -5.90 -0.27
C ALA A 282 -1.28 -5.35 -0.98
N PHE A 283 -2.33 -5.06 -0.21
CA PHE A 283 -3.57 -4.44 -0.65
C PHE A 283 -3.73 -3.07 0.00
N VAL A 284 -4.00 -2.07 -0.83
CA VAL A 284 -4.28 -0.71 -0.39
C VAL A 284 -5.58 -0.27 -1.02
N SER A 285 -6.64 -0.39 -0.23
CA SER A 285 -8.00 -0.22 -0.70
C SER A 285 -8.41 1.25 -0.68
N ARG A 286 -9.04 1.67 -1.78
CA ARG A 286 -9.55 3.03 -1.98
C ARG A 286 -11.06 3.07 -1.77
N PRO A 287 -11.63 4.26 -1.47
CA PRO A 287 -13.07 4.43 -1.51
C PRO A 287 -13.64 3.95 -2.86
N GLY A 288 -14.53 2.96 -2.83
CA GLY A 288 -15.10 2.31 -4.02
C GLY A 288 -14.60 0.90 -4.30
N ASP A 289 -13.52 0.46 -3.65
CA ASP A 289 -13.06 -0.93 -3.71
C ASP A 289 -14.00 -1.82 -2.88
N SER A 290 -14.78 -2.68 -3.54
CA SER A 290 -15.75 -3.54 -2.84
C SER A 290 -15.13 -4.79 -2.22
N TYR A 291 -13.99 -5.26 -2.74
CA TYR A 291 -13.36 -6.50 -2.31
C TYR A 291 -12.87 -6.49 -0.85
N SER A 292 -12.70 -5.32 -0.22
CA SER A 292 -12.27 -5.20 1.18
C SER A 292 -13.30 -4.49 2.07
N MET A 293 -14.54 -4.42 1.60
CA MET A 293 -15.66 -3.94 2.40
C MET A 293 -16.07 -5.01 3.40
N THR A 294 -16.11 -4.62 4.67
CA THR A 294 -16.53 -5.45 5.81
C THR A 294 -17.77 -4.87 6.45
N ASN A 295 -18.32 -5.56 7.45
CA ASN A 295 -19.38 -4.97 8.25
C ASN A 295 -18.87 -3.73 9.00
N GLU A 296 -17.59 -3.51 9.25
CA GLU A 296 -17.16 -2.29 9.95
C GLU A 296 -16.71 -1.17 8.98
N GLY A 297 -16.80 -1.43 7.68
CA GLY A 297 -16.41 -0.51 6.62
C GLY A 297 -15.20 -1.01 5.82
N LEU A 298 -14.50 -0.09 5.18
CA LEU A 298 -13.40 -0.43 4.29
C LEU A 298 -12.14 -0.78 5.09
N VAL A 299 -11.64 -2.02 4.96
CA VAL A 299 -10.30 -2.39 5.41
C VAL A 299 -9.30 -1.80 4.42
N ARG A 300 -8.58 -0.75 4.85
CA ARG A 300 -7.72 0.05 3.95
C ARG A 300 -6.39 -0.58 3.63
N ASN A 301 -5.80 -1.30 4.58
CA ASN A 301 -4.46 -1.86 4.47
C ASN A 301 -4.51 -3.34 4.79
N GLY A 302 -3.86 -4.16 3.96
CA GLY A 302 -3.70 -5.57 4.28
C GLY A 302 -2.76 -6.29 3.35
N SER A 303 -2.60 -7.59 3.59
CA SER A 303 -1.79 -8.46 2.74
C SER A 303 -2.27 -9.90 2.92
N ILE A 304 -2.09 -10.72 1.88
CA ILE A 304 -2.26 -12.17 1.94
C ILE A 304 -0.88 -12.81 1.89
N SER A 305 -0.63 -13.93 2.57
CA SER A 305 0.62 -14.68 2.39
C SER A 305 0.47 -15.86 1.43
N GLY A 306 1.53 -16.13 0.65
CA GLY A 306 1.68 -17.36 -0.13
C GLY A 306 2.82 -18.23 0.39
N ALA A 307 3.29 -19.13 -0.47
CA ALA A 307 4.45 -19.98 -0.20
C ALA A 307 5.78 -19.20 -0.13
N ASP A 308 5.85 -18.04 -0.79
CA ASP A 308 6.98 -17.10 -0.75
C ASP A 308 7.33 -16.64 0.67
N ALA A 309 6.32 -16.41 1.52
CA ALA A 309 6.50 -16.09 2.94
C ALA A 309 7.23 -17.21 3.71
N TRP A 310 7.23 -18.44 3.21
CA TRP A 310 7.77 -19.62 3.90
C TRP A 310 8.98 -20.24 3.21
N ASN A 311 9.67 -19.46 2.37
CA ASN A 311 10.83 -19.94 1.64
C ASN A 311 11.95 -20.41 2.61
N ALA A 312 12.14 -21.72 2.71
CA ALA A 312 13.12 -22.33 3.59
C ALA A 312 14.58 -22.11 3.14
N GLY A 313 14.81 -21.72 1.88
CA GLY A 313 16.12 -21.40 1.34
C GLY A 313 16.61 -20.00 1.68
N VAL A 314 15.79 -19.16 2.32
CA VAL A 314 16.12 -17.78 2.68
C VAL A 314 15.97 -17.58 4.18
N SER A 315 17.07 -17.25 4.86
CA SER A 315 17.05 -16.98 6.30
C SER A 315 16.13 -15.81 6.62
N GLY A 316 15.18 -16.04 7.53
CA GLY A 316 14.21 -15.02 7.94
C GLY A 316 13.16 -14.67 6.88
N SER A 317 12.95 -15.51 5.86
CA SER A 317 11.98 -15.26 4.77
C SER A 317 10.63 -14.74 5.25
N ALA A 318 10.07 -15.37 6.28
CA ALA A 318 8.79 -15.00 6.87
C ALA A 318 8.71 -13.52 7.29
N TRP A 319 9.62 -13.06 8.14
CA TRP A 319 9.56 -11.68 8.61
C TRP A 319 9.97 -10.67 7.53
N LYS A 320 10.90 -11.05 6.64
CA LYS A 320 11.35 -10.20 5.52
C LYS A 320 10.24 -9.99 4.49
N TRP A 321 9.44 -11.03 4.23
CA TRP A 321 8.25 -10.96 3.39
C TRP A 321 7.23 -9.97 3.96
N ILE A 322 6.75 -10.20 5.19
CA ILE A 322 5.72 -9.33 5.78
C ILE A 322 6.23 -7.89 5.95
N ALA A 323 7.52 -7.70 6.23
CA ALA A 323 8.12 -6.36 6.33
C ALA A 323 8.13 -5.64 4.98
N HIS A 324 8.46 -6.33 3.89
CA HIS A 324 8.39 -5.81 2.52
C HIS A 324 6.97 -5.39 2.15
N GLU A 325 5.99 -6.29 2.29
CA GLU A 325 4.59 -5.99 1.97
C GLU A 325 4.05 -4.82 2.81
N THR A 326 4.45 -4.76 4.09
CA THR A 326 4.06 -3.66 4.98
C THR A 326 4.72 -2.34 4.58
N GLY A 327 5.90 -2.35 3.95
CA GLY A 327 6.50 -1.18 3.34
C GLY A 327 5.56 -0.52 2.31
N HIS A 328 4.87 -1.31 1.48
CA HIS A 328 3.86 -0.79 0.56
C HIS A 328 2.64 -0.21 1.27
N LEU A 329 2.26 -0.75 2.44
CA LEU A 329 1.17 -0.21 3.27
C LEU A 329 1.53 1.15 3.88
N PHE A 330 2.82 1.41 4.13
CA PHE A 330 3.34 2.76 4.42
C PHE A 330 3.44 3.65 3.18
N GLY A 331 3.35 3.08 1.98
CA GLY A 331 3.37 3.77 0.69
C GLY A 331 4.69 3.67 -0.06
N LEU A 332 5.64 2.84 0.38
CA LEU A 332 6.95 2.72 -0.26
C LEU A 332 6.85 2.00 -1.61
N HIS A 333 7.72 2.38 -2.56
CA HIS A 333 7.84 1.74 -3.87
C HIS A 333 8.64 0.44 -3.77
N ASP A 334 8.39 -0.47 -4.72
CA ASP A 334 9.38 -1.46 -5.12
C ASP A 334 10.53 -0.74 -5.81
N LEU A 335 11.75 -0.99 -5.33
CA LEU A 335 12.96 -0.38 -5.85
C LEU A 335 13.66 -1.26 -6.90
N TYR A 336 13.27 -2.53 -7.00
CA TYR A 336 13.72 -3.41 -8.08
C TYR A 336 13.04 -3.06 -9.40
N THR A 337 13.46 -3.74 -10.47
CA THR A 337 12.81 -3.64 -11.79
C THR A 337 12.36 -5.01 -12.25
N VAL A 338 11.40 -5.04 -13.18
CA VAL A 338 10.98 -6.29 -13.83
C VAL A 338 12.12 -6.97 -14.60
N THR A 339 13.11 -6.20 -15.05
CA THR A 339 14.36 -6.72 -15.60
C THR A 339 15.36 -6.99 -14.48
N PRO A 340 16.18 -8.06 -14.57
CA PRO A 340 17.26 -8.29 -13.63
C PRO A 340 18.19 -7.08 -13.50
N ASN A 341 18.81 -6.92 -12.33
CA ASN A 341 19.83 -5.90 -12.05
C ASN A 341 19.29 -4.47 -12.12
N GLY A 342 18.19 -4.21 -11.41
CA GLY A 342 17.64 -2.87 -11.27
C GLY A 342 18.68 -1.86 -10.76
N PRO A 343 18.57 -0.57 -11.15
CA PRO A 343 19.63 0.42 -10.99
C PRO A 343 19.94 0.78 -9.53
N TYR A 344 19.10 0.39 -8.58
CA TYR A 344 19.33 0.64 -7.16
C TYR A 344 20.22 -0.40 -6.47
N GLY A 345 20.18 -1.66 -6.90
CA GLY A 345 20.90 -2.76 -6.23
C GLY A 345 20.24 -3.24 -4.93
N SER A 346 20.95 -4.03 -4.13
CA SER A 346 20.43 -4.75 -2.95
C SER A 346 20.53 -3.99 -1.62
N TRP A 347 20.33 -2.66 -1.65
CA TRP A 347 20.60 -1.75 -0.52
C TRP A 347 19.39 -1.41 0.37
N ASP A 348 18.24 -2.07 0.18
CA ASP A 348 17.00 -1.81 0.92
C ASP A 348 16.07 -3.03 0.80
N ILE A 349 15.31 -3.35 1.84
CA ILE A 349 14.31 -4.43 1.83
C ILE A 349 13.24 -4.25 0.74
N MET A 350 12.95 -3.02 0.35
CA MET A 350 12.03 -2.70 -0.75
C MET A 350 12.66 -2.93 -2.14
N SER A 351 13.97 -3.18 -2.21
CA SER A 351 14.67 -3.56 -3.44
C SER A 351 14.89 -5.07 -3.52
N LEU A 352 15.38 -5.67 -2.44
CA LEU A 352 15.61 -7.11 -2.38
C LEU A 352 15.44 -7.57 -0.93
N ASN A 353 14.21 -7.91 -0.56
CA ASN A 353 13.90 -8.44 0.76
C ASN A 353 14.57 -9.79 1.06
N TRP A 354 15.10 -10.49 0.05
CA TRP A 354 15.83 -11.75 0.25
C TRP A 354 17.33 -11.58 0.49
N THR A 355 17.84 -10.35 0.47
CA THR A 355 19.24 -10.09 0.80
C THR A 355 19.53 -10.46 2.26
N GLU A 356 20.78 -10.84 2.52
CA GLU A 356 21.29 -11.05 3.88
C GLU A 356 22.18 -9.89 4.33
N GLU A 357 22.40 -8.90 3.48
CA GLU A 357 23.39 -7.85 3.72
C GLU A 357 22.80 -6.49 4.06
N ALA A 358 21.90 -5.94 3.25
CA ALA A 358 21.42 -4.57 3.43
C ALA A 358 19.88 -4.53 3.44
N LEU A 359 19.29 -4.75 4.61
CA LEU A 359 17.83 -4.77 4.80
C LEU A 359 17.30 -3.44 5.35
N ALA A 360 18.16 -2.57 5.89
CA ALA A 360 17.73 -1.27 6.39
C ALA A 360 17.09 -0.42 5.27
N LEU A 361 16.02 0.29 5.62
CA LEU A 361 15.39 1.28 4.72
C LEU A 361 16.35 2.44 4.50
N ASN A 362 16.45 2.88 3.24
CA ASN A 362 17.27 4.01 2.87
C ASN A 362 16.73 5.34 3.42
N SER A 363 17.61 6.33 3.52
CA SER A 363 17.33 7.63 4.10
C SER A 363 16.23 8.41 3.37
N TRP A 364 16.07 8.25 2.05
CA TRP A 364 14.96 8.87 1.34
C TRP A 364 13.60 8.28 1.74
N ASN A 365 13.50 6.94 1.79
CA ASN A 365 12.30 6.25 2.27
C ASN A 365 11.95 6.63 3.71
N ARG A 366 12.96 6.71 4.61
CA ARG A 366 12.74 7.17 5.99
C ARG A 366 12.35 8.65 6.06
N TYR A 367 12.88 9.50 5.19
CA TYR A 367 12.52 10.92 5.14
C TYR A 367 11.10 11.14 4.64
N LEU A 368 10.66 10.40 3.60
CA LEU A 368 9.29 10.41 3.11
C LEU A 368 8.26 10.04 4.21
N GLN A 369 8.64 9.15 5.12
CA GLN A 369 7.81 8.75 6.25
C GLN A 369 7.88 9.72 7.45
N GLY A 370 8.78 10.71 7.44
CA GLY A 370 9.06 11.53 8.62
C GLY A 370 9.78 10.78 9.74
N TRP A 371 10.40 9.63 9.43
CA TRP A 371 11.24 8.86 10.36
C TRP A 371 12.66 9.42 10.46
N LEU A 372 13.09 10.16 9.44
CA LEU A 372 14.14 11.16 9.56
C LEU A 372 13.50 12.54 9.68
N ALA A 373 13.86 13.27 10.74
CA ALA A 373 13.42 14.65 10.90
C ALA A 373 14.22 15.59 9.99
N ASP A 374 13.66 16.77 9.68
CA ASP A 374 14.32 17.77 8.81
C ASP A 374 15.70 18.18 9.32
N ASN A 375 15.92 18.20 10.65
CA ASN A 375 17.22 18.52 11.25
C ASN A 375 18.25 17.37 11.18
N GLN A 376 17.86 16.17 10.74
CA GLN A 376 18.76 15.04 10.47
C GLN A 376 19.15 14.96 8.99
N VAL A 377 18.61 15.84 8.14
CA VAL A 377 18.89 15.92 6.71
C VAL A 377 19.57 17.25 6.40
N ASN A 378 20.80 17.19 5.91
CA ASN A 378 21.44 18.39 5.34
C ASN A 378 20.92 18.57 3.91
N CYS A 379 19.91 19.44 3.77
CA CYS A 379 19.29 19.73 2.48
C CYS A 379 20.03 20.85 1.73
N LEU A 380 20.54 20.51 0.55
CA LEU A 380 21.25 21.40 -0.36
C LEU A 380 20.48 21.59 -1.67
N VAL A 381 20.69 22.72 -2.33
CA VAL A 381 20.21 22.98 -3.70
C VAL A 381 21.41 23.16 -4.59
N ARG A 382 21.56 22.34 -5.64
CA ARG A 382 22.77 22.28 -6.46
C ARG A 382 23.23 23.66 -6.93
N GLU A 383 22.31 24.48 -7.42
CA GLU A 383 22.59 25.81 -7.97
C GLU A 383 23.06 26.82 -6.91
N LYS A 384 22.82 26.53 -5.62
CA LYS A 384 23.19 27.38 -4.47
C LYS A 384 24.49 26.93 -3.80
N ILE A 385 25.16 25.89 -4.30
CA ILE A 385 26.46 25.44 -3.78
C ILE A 385 27.56 26.34 -4.36
N GLU A 386 27.92 27.39 -3.63
CA GLU A 386 28.96 28.36 -4.03
C GLU A 386 30.37 27.98 -3.53
N LYS A 387 30.45 27.29 -2.39
CA LYS A 387 31.69 26.85 -1.75
C LYS A 387 31.58 25.37 -1.35
N PRO A 388 32.70 24.63 -1.24
CA PRO A 388 32.68 23.27 -0.72
C PRO A 388 32.09 23.21 0.69
N ILE A 389 31.26 22.20 0.93
CA ILE A 389 30.59 21.93 2.20
C ILE A 389 31.08 20.59 2.74
N ASP A 390 31.66 20.60 3.93
CA ASP A 390 32.06 19.38 4.61
C ASP A 390 30.96 18.95 5.58
N GLN A 391 30.53 17.69 5.50
CA GLN A 391 29.50 17.12 6.35
C GLN A 391 29.93 15.75 6.87
N VAL A 392 29.76 15.51 8.17
CA VAL A 392 29.82 14.15 8.73
C VAL A 392 28.43 13.52 8.60
N ILE A 393 28.35 12.39 7.92
CA ILE A 393 27.13 11.59 7.79
C ILE A 393 27.24 10.44 8.78
N ILE A 394 26.34 10.42 9.76
CA ILE A 394 26.27 9.35 10.75
C ILE A 394 25.56 8.15 10.10
N PRO A 395 26.02 6.91 10.32
CA PRO A 395 25.41 5.71 9.75
C PRO A 395 23.90 5.64 10.03
N ILE A 396 23.15 5.29 8.99
CA ILE A 396 21.68 5.33 8.99
C ILE A 396 21.07 4.28 9.94
N GLU A 397 21.81 3.23 10.24
CA GLU A 397 21.40 2.11 11.09
C GLU A 397 21.47 2.44 12.58
N ARG A 398 22.17 3.53 12.95
CA ARG A 398 22.35 3.94 14.34
C ARG A 398 21.28 4.93 14.75
N ASP A 399 20.69 4.74 15.93
CA ASP A 399 19.75 5.70 16.49
C ASP A 399 20.49 6.74 17.36
N THR A 400 21.12 7.69 16.69
CA THR A 400 21.89 8.77 17.33
C THR A 400 21.59 10.11 16.68
N GLU A 401 21.67 11.18 17.46
CA GLU A 401 21.44 12.54 16.98
C GLU A 401 22.50 12.98 15.95
N GLY A 402 22.11 13.89 15.06
CA GLY A 402 22.97 14.47 14.03
C GLY A 402 22.51 14.15 12.61
N ILE A 403 23.33 14.55 11.64
CA ILE A 403 23.01 14.41 10.21
C ILE A 403 23.16 12.95 9.77
N LYS A 404 22.06 12.38 9.28
CA LYS A 404 21.96 11.01 8.76
C LYS A 404 22.02 10.94 7.23
N SER A 405 21.73 12.05 6.56
CA SER A 405 21.72 12.10 5.10
C SER A 405 22.07 13.50 4.60
N VAL A 406 22.80 13.57 3.49
CA VAL A 406 22.91 14.79 2.69
C VAL A 406 22.05 14.59 1.46
N MET A 407 21.12 15.52 1.23
CA MET A 407 20.23 15.47 0.08
C MET A 407 20.44 16.72 -0.75
N VAL A 408 20.71 16.56 -2.05
CA VAL A 408 20.93 17.68 -2.98
C VAL A 408 19.81 17.68 -4.00
N LYS A 409 18.95 18.71 -3.96
CA LYS A 409 17.99 18.97 -5.02
C LYS A 409 18.75 19.25 -6.32
N LEU A 410 18.60 18.36 -7.30
CA LEU A 410 19.19 18.49 -8.64
C LEU A 410 18.25 19.24 -9.59
N THR A 411 16.95 18.91 -9.52
CA THR A 411 15.86 19.58 -10.25
C THR A 411 14.59 19.55 -9.38
N ASP A 412 13.45 20.03 -9.89
CA ASP A 412 12.16 19.89 -9.20
C ASP A 412 11.62 18.46 -9.14
N SER A 413 12.20 17.55 -9.95
CA SER A 413 11.78 16.15 -10.04
C SER A 413 12.87 15.15 -9.62
N LYS A 414 14.09 15.61 -9.34
CA LYS A 414 15.22 14.71 -9.09
C LYS A 414 16.09 15.18 -7.94
N ILE A 415 16.44 14.23 -7.08
CA ILE A 415 17.28 14.46 -5.91
C ILE A 415 18.45 13.47 -5.87
N LEU A 416 19.59 13.94 -5.38
CA LEU A 416 20.76 13.13 -5.06
C LEU A 416 20.79 12.89 -3.54
N VAL A 417 21.01 11.66 -3.12
CA VAL A 417 21.00 11.25 -1.72
C VAL A 417 22.33 10.59 -1.39
N LEU A 418 22.93 11.02 -0.28
CA LEU A 418 24.14 10.43 0.28
C LEU A 418 23.81 9.95 1.69
N GLU A 419 24.11 8.69 1.98
CA GLU A 419 23.95 8.08 3.30
C GLU A 419 25.16 7.23 3.66
N SER A 420 25.50 7.16 4.95
CA SER A 420 26.54 6.26 5.45
C SER A 420 25.91 4.92 5.80
N ARG A 421 26.50 3.83 5.30
CA ARG A 421 26.11 2.44 5.53
C ARG A 421 27.21 1.67 6.26
N ARG A 422 26.82 0.91 7.27
CA ARG A 422 27.73 0.15 8.16
C ARG A 422 27.14 -1.20 8.53
N ASN A 423 27.99 -2.12 8.97
CA ASN A 423 27.58 -3.37 9.60
C ASN A 423 26.96 -3.09 10.99
N ALA A 424 25.68 -2.71 11.01
CA ALA A 424 24.95 -2.34 12.20
C ALA A 424 23.44 -2.48 11.96
N GLY A 425 22.67 -2.66 13.04
CA GLY A 425 21.21 -2.77 12.95
C GLY A 425 20.77 -3.91 12.05
N TYR A 426 20.03 -3.59 10.99
CA TYR A 426 19.54 -4.54 9.99
C TYR A 426 20.45 -4.74 8.78
N ASP A 427 21.62 -4.10 8.80
CA ASP A 427 22.65 -4.31 7.79
C ASP A 427 23.77 -5.20 8.35
N SER A 428 24.10 -6.25 7.60
CA SER A 428 25.19 -7.18 7.83
C SER A 428 26.22 -7.06 6.70
N LEU A 429 27.01 -5.98 6.72
CA LEU A 429 27.97 -5.65 5.67
C LEU A 429 29.39 -6.12 6.03
N SER A 430 30.15 -6.56 5.03
CA SER A 430 31.60 -6.66 5.18
C SER A 430 32.23 -5.25 5.12
N GLU A 431 33.41 -5.07 5.72
CA GLU A 431 34.15 -3.80 5.67
C GLU A 431 34.35 -3.29 4.22
N ALA A 432 34.54 -4.22 3.28
CA ALA A 432 34.66 -3.94 1.85
C ALA A 432 33.38 -3.38 1.22
N ARG A 433 32.21 -3.53 1.85
CA ARG A 433 30.92 -3.00 1.38
C ARG A 433 30.42 -1.78 2.16
N GLU A 434 30.95 -1.51 3.35
CA GLU A 434 30.57 -0.32 4.13
C GLU A 434 30.99 1.01 3.47
N GLY A 435 30.16 2.05 3.53
CA GLY A 435 30.58 3.39 3.11
C GLY A 435 29.49 4.37 2.81
N VAL A 436 29.84 5.40 2.04
CA VAL A 436 28.85 6.39 1.62
C VAL A 436 28.15 5.85 0.38
N LEU A 437 26.92 5.36 0.56
CA LEU A 437 26.06 5.02 -0.55
C LEU A 437 25.52 6.31 -1.16
N VAL A 438 25.65 6.44 -2.48
CA VAL A 438 25.17 7.59 -3.24
C VAL A 438 24.18 7.11 -4.27
N PHE A 439 22.98 7.68 -4.29
CA PHE A 439 21.97 7.32 -5.26
C PHE A 439 21.11 8.53 -5.64
N THR A 440 20.50 8.49 -6.82
CA THR A 440 19.49 9.48 -7.22
C THR A 440 18.09 8.91 -7.03
N VAL A 441 17.12 9.78 -6.78
CA VAL A 441 15.68 9.45 -6.79
C VAL A 441 14.96 10.39 -7.75
N ASP A 442 14.15 9.82 -8.65
CA ASP A 442 13.37 10.54 -9.65
C ASP A 442 11.87 10.44 -9.36
N MET A 443 11.26 11.59 -9.06
CA MET A 443 9.86 11.72 -8.64
C MET A 443 8.85 11.41 -9.76
N THR A 444 9.32 11.23 -11.00
CA THR A 444 8.47 10.92 -12.16
C THR A 444 8.41 9.43 -12.48
N ILE A 445 9.30 8.62 -11.91
CA ILE A 445 9.43 7.20 -12.24
C ILE A 445 8.57 6.35 -11.30
N PRO A 446 7.61 5.57 -11.82
CA PRO A 446 6.77 4.69 -11.00
C PRO A 446 7.54 3.56 -10.30
N SER A 447 6.88 2.89 -9.35
CA SER A 447 7.34 1.63 -8.74
C SER A 447 7.74 0.63 -9.83
N ILE A 448 8.66 -0.29 -9.54
CA ILE A 448 9.19 -1.33 -10.46
C ILE A 448 9.87 -0.82 -11.76
N LYS A 449 10.09 0.50 -11.89
CA LYS A 449 10.67 1.14 -13.11
C LYS A 449 12.04 1.79 -12.89
N GLY A 450 12.65 1.61 -11.71
CA GLY A 450 14.00 2.10 -11.45
C GLY A 450 14.07 3.58 -11.10
N GLY A 451 13.16 4.06 -10.26
CA GLY A 451 13.15 5.45 -9.78
C GLY A 451 14.33 5.80 -8.87
N TRP A 452 15.04 4.79 -8.36
CA TRP A 452 16.27 4.92 -7.59
C TRP A 452 17.45 4.39 -8.39
N SER A 453 18.57 5.10 -8.39
CA SER A 453 19.75 4.71 -9.15
C SER A 453 21.05 4.96 -8.38
N THR A 454 21.72 3.86 -8.02
CA THR A 454 22.94 3.83 -7.23
C THR A 454 24.16 4.20 -8.08
N GLN A 455 24.98 5.10 -7.55
CA GLN A 455 26.19 5.60 -8.18
C GLN A 455 27.38 4.78 -7.68
N ARG A 456 28.15 4.26 -8.64
CA ARG A 456 29.30 3.39 -8.36
C ARG A 456 30.50 4.21 -7.89
N ARG A 457 31.19 3.72 -6.85
CA ARG A 457 32.55 4.17 -6.55
C ARG A 457 33.54 3.81 -7.67
N PRO A 458 34.68 4.51 -7.79
CA PRO A 458 35.76 4.11 -8.69
C PRO A 458 36.19 2.65 -8.46
N GLY A 459 36.19 1.86 -9.54
CA GLY A 459 36.57 0.45 -9.52
C GLY A 459 35.47 -0.53 -9.08
N SER A 460 34.24 -0.08 -8.80
CA SER A 460 33.10 -0.97 -8.56
C SER A 460 32.72 -1.72 -9.85
N THR A 461 32.52 -3.03 -9.74
CA THR A 461 32.23 -3.92 -10.88
C THR A 461 31.07 -4.89 -10.62
N MET A 462 30.60 -5.02 -9.37
CA MET A 462 29.53 -5.96 -9.04
C MET A 462 28.21 -5.54 -9.68
N VAL A 463 27.57 -6.45 -10.41
CA VAL A 463 26.37 -6.17 -11.19
C VAL A 463 25.18 -5.71 -10.32
N ASP A 464 25.10 -6.21 -9.09
CA ASP A 464 24.05 -5.89 -8.10
C ASP A 464 24.34 -4.62 -7.27
N TYR A 465 25.41 -3.89 -7.59
CA TYR A 465 25.86 -2.67 -6.91
C TYR A 465 26.26 -2.86 -5.44
N SER A 466 26.49 -4.10 -4.99
CA SER A 466 26.86 -4.37 -3.60
C SER A 466 28.22 -3.78 -3.18
N ASP A 467 29.07 -3.43 -4.15
CA ASP A 467 30.38 -2.81 -3.96
C ASP A 467 30.40 -1.30 -4.27
N ALA A 468 29.23 -0.67 -4.40
CA ALA A 468 29.11 0.71 -4.88
C ALA A 468 29.45 1.79 -3.85
N ALA A 469 29.33 1.51 -2.54
CA ALA A 469 29.49 2.51 -1.48
C ALA A 469 30.90 3.10 -1.42
N LEU A 470 31.01 4.43 -1.52
CA LEU A 470 32.28 5.17 -1.56
C LEU A 470 33.10 4.99 -0.27
N LYS A 471 34.42 4.95 -0.45
CA LYS A 471 35.43 4.84 0.60
C LYS A 471 36.22 6.14 0.72
N ALA A 472 36.93 6.32 1.83
CA ALA A 472 37.82 7.47 2.01
C ALA A 472 38.82 7.59 0.85
N GLY A 473 38.93 8.80 0.29
CA GLY A 473 39.70 9.11 -0.92
C GLY A 473 38.93 8.97 -2.24
N ASP A 474 37.78 8.28 -2.26
CA ASP A 474 36.96 8.18 -3.47
C ASP A 474 36.32 9.53 -3.80
N ILE A 475 36.29 9.84 -5.09
CA ILE A 475 35.69 11.04 -5.67
C ILE A 475 34.80 10.63 -6.83
N ILE A 476 33.56 11.14 -6.87
CA ILE A 476 32.65 11.01 -8.01
C ILE A 476 31.96 12.33 -8.30
N THR A 477 31.48 12.50 -9.55
CA THR A 477 30.62 13.63 -9.93
C THR A 477 29.31 13.08 -10.47
N VAL A 478 28.19 13.52 -9.89
CA VAL A 478 26.84 13.09 -10.26
C VAL A 478 26.03 14.33 -10.63
N GLU A 479 25.64 14.44 -11.90
CA GLU A 479 24.79 15.54 -12.41
C GLU A 479 25.23 16.96 -11.98
N GLY A 480 26.54 17.21 -11.99
CA GLY A 480 27.14 18.51 -11.64
C GLY A 480 27.36 18.73 -10.14
N VAL A 481 27.24 17.68 -9.31
CA VAL A 481 27.62 17.68 -7.89
C VAL A 481 28.84 16.79 -7.72
N ARG A 482 29.96 17.35 -7.28
CA ARG A 482 31.17 16.60 -6.94
C ARG A 482 31.11 16.19 -5.47
N ILE A 483 31.39 14.91 -5.22
CA ILE A 483 31.34 14.26 -3.91
C ILE A 483 32.71 13.63 -3.66
N GLU A 484 33.30 13.93 -2.51
CA GLU A 484 34.54 13.32 -2.06
C GLU A 484 34.38 12.81 -0.63
N VAL A 485 34.76 11.56 -0.39
CA VAL A 485 34.78 11.04 0.98
C VAL A 485 36.15 11.36 1.58
N LEU A 486 36.21 12.32 2.50
CA LEU A 486 37.46 12.79 3.08
C LEU A 486 38.06 11.79 4.06
N LYS A 487 37.21 11.24 4.94
CA LYS A 487 37.63 10.28 5.97
C LYS A 487 36.46 9.44 6.45
N ARG A 488 36.81 8.33 7.09
CA ARG A 488 35.91 7.42 7.79
C ARG A 488 36.41 7.24 9.22
N ASP A 489 35.51 7.34 10.19
CA ASP A 489 35.81 7.02 11.58
C ASP A 489 34.64 6.31 12.27
N SER A 490 34.75 6.11 13.58
CA SER A 490 33.73 5.45 14.39
C SER A 490 32.42 6.24 14.47
N ASN A 491 32.41 7.55 14.22
CA ASN A 491 31.22 8.40 14.28
C ASN A 491 30.47 8.41 12.94
N GLY A 492 31.19 8.33 11.81
CA GLY A 492 30.58 8.26 10.49
C GLY A 492 31.56 8.46 9.33
N ASP A 493 31.03 8.89 8.19
CA ASP A 493 31.82 9.27 7.01
C ASP A 493 31.78 10.78 6.82
N GLN A 494 32.94 11.41 6.73
CA GLN A 494 33.03 12.83 6.39
C GLN A 494 33.12 12.97 4.87
N VAL A 495 32.18 13.71 4.30
CA VAL A 495 32.11 14.01 2.87
C VAL A 495 32.32 15.49 2.60
N ARG A 496 32.87 15.82 1.43
CA ARG A 496 32.90 17.16 0.86
C ARG A 496 32.01 17.20 -0.37
N ILE A 497 31.03 18.10 -0.36
CA ILE A 497 30.13 18.37 -1.48
C ILE A 497 30.52 19.70 -2.10
N SER A 498 30.74 19.73 -3.40
CA SER A 498 30.98 20.96 -4.15
C SER A 498 30.27 20.92 -5.51
N ARG A 499 30.19 22.08 -6.17
CA ARG A 499 29.82 22.12 -7.58
C ARG A 499 30.87 21.36 -8.41
N GLY A 500 30.41 20.49 -9.30
CA GLY A 500 31.25 19.61 -10.11
C GLY A 500 31.61 20.17 -11.48
#